data_AF-A0A8B8IFF6-F1
#
_entry.id   AF-A0A8B8IFF6-F1
#
_cell.length_a   1.000
_cell.length_b   1.000
_cell.length_c   1.000
_cell.angle_alpha   90.00
_cell.angle_beta   90.00
_cell.angle_gamma   90.00
#
_symmetry.space_group_name_H-M   'P 1'
#
loop_
_entity.id
_entity.type
_entity.pdbx_description
1 polymer ?
#
loop_
_entity_poly.entity_id
_entity_poly.type
_entity_poly.pdbx_seq_one_letter_code
_entity_poly.pdbx_strand_id
1 'polypeptide(L)'
;MKLILVLAFVAVVAARPDDDFSRYDNFDTDEVINNKRLLKAYMECFIETGKCTPEGNDFKKWIPDSVEDSCSKCSEKQKTLIAKVILAIKGEFTDGWVKINELYNPEGKYDTTLNDLPSKRLINRMKLILVLAFVAVVAARPDDDYSRYENFDVTELTENNRLLKAYTECFLGTGKCTPEGSDFKKWIPQSVQDNCSKCSEKQKTLVAKVIIATKEKLAEQWEKLNKLHNPEGKFDKTLSEFLEKYGH
;
A
#
# COMPACT_ATOMS: atom_id res chain seq x y z
N MET A 1 57.72 25.96 9.05
CA MET A 1 56.28 26.13 9.39
C MET A 1 55.51 26.43 8.12
N LYS A 2 54.26 25.94 8.03
CA LYS A 2 53.32 26.02 6.89
C LYS A 2 53.40 24.86 5.87
N LEU A 3 53.47 23.63 6.39
CA LEU A 3 53.13 22.41 5.66
C LEU A 3 51.96 21.66 6.35
N ILE A 4 50.97 22.42 6.88
CA ILE A 4 49.86 21.89 7.70
C ILE A 4 48.47 22.26 7.11
N LEU A 5 48.38 23.01 6.01
CA LEU A 5 47.11 23.60 5.55
C LEU A 5 46.40 22.85 4.40
N VAL A 6 46.71 21.58 4.15
CA VAL A 6 46.04 20.78 3.08
C VAL A 6 45.22 19.60 3.63
N LEU A 7 45.28 19.31 4.93
CA LEU A 7 44.49 18.23 5.55
C LEU A 7 43.11 18.65 6.10
N ALA A 8 42.70 19.91 5.93
CA ALA A 8 41.38 20.39 6.35
C ALA A 8 40.29 20.27 5.27
N PHE A 9 40.64 19.86 4.04
CA PHE A 9 39.68 19.69 2.94
C PHE A 9 39.03 18.29 2.88
N VAL A 10 39.30 17.42 3.86
CA VAL A 10 38.80 16.03 3.91
C VAL A 10 37.62 15.83 4.88
N ALA A 11 37.19 16.86 5.61
CA ALA A 11 36.19 16.69 6.68
C ALA A 11 34.84 17.42 6.48
N VAL A 12 34.52 17.94 5.29
CA VAL A 12 33.21 18.58 5.00
C VAL A 12 32.49 17.95 3.80
N VAL A 13 32.75 16.66 3.54
CA VAL A 13 31.95 15.86 2.56
C VAL A 13 31.08 14.81 3.27
N ALA A 14 31.15 14.72 4.61
CA ALA A 14 30.41 13.74 5.42
C ALA A 14 29.33 14.37 6.31
N ALA A 15 28.77 15.51 5.91
CA ALA A 15 27.50 15.99 6.42
C ALA A 15 26.50 16.02 5.26
N ARG A 16 26.28 14.87 4.61
CA ARG A 16 25.02 14.66 3.91
C ARG A 16 23.97 14.52 5.02
N PRO A 17 22.89 15.33 5.05
CA PRO A 17 21.71 14.85 5.75
C PRO A 17 21.38 13.54 5.03
N ASP A 18 21.46 12.42 5.76
CA ASP A 18 20.83 11.21 5.29
C ASP A 18 19.35 11.56 5.20
N ASP A 19 18.92 11.93 3.99
CA ASP A 19 17.52 12.03 3.59
C ASP A 19 16.95 10.61 3.69
N ASP A 20 16.70 10.18 4.93
CA ASP A 20 16.23 8.85 5.24
C ASP A 20 14.74 8.78 4.90
N PHE A 21 14.45 8.75 3.61
CA PHE A 21 13.14 8.40 3.08
C PHE A 21 12.78 6.94 3.37
N SER A 22 13.77 6.10 3.71
CA SER A 22 13.56 4.66 3.96
C SER A 22 12.70 4.41 5.20
N ARG A 23 12.71 5.33 6.18
CA ARG A 23 11.79 5.29 7.33
C ARG A 23 10.31 5.34 6.94
N TYR A 24 9.99 5.76 5.71
CA TYR A 24 8.63 5.81 5.17
C TYR A 24 8.34 4.75 4.11
N ASP A 25 9.23 3.77 3.92
CA ASP A 25 9.01 2.70 2.95
C ASP A 25 7.76 1.85 3.25
N ASN A 26 7.31 1.85 4.51
CA ASN A 26 6.10 1.18 5.01
C ASN A 26 4.93 2.15 5.28
N PHE A 27 5.02 3.41 4.86
CA PHE A 27 3.92 4.36 5.01
C PHE A 27 2.70 3.90 4.21
N ASP A 28 1.55 3.72 4.89
CA ASP A 28 0.32 3.25 4.23
C ASP A 28 -0.39 4.39 3.50
N THR A 29 0.11 4.70 2.30
CA THR A 29 -0.51 5.69 1.41
C THR A 29 -1.95 5.32 1.05
N ASP A 30 -2.28 4.02 0.99
CA ASP A 30 -3.62 3.59 0.63
C ASP A 30 -4.63 3.92 1.74
N GLU A 31 -4.23 3.86 3.02
CA GLU A 31 -5.07 4.35 4.14
C GLU A 31 -5.36 5.85 4.01
N VAL A 32 -4.32 6.65 3.72
CA VAL A 32 -4.45 8.10 3.58
C VAL A 32 -5.38 8.47 2.44
N ILE A 33 -5.20 7.90 1.25
CA ILE A 33 -6.01 8.27 0.07
C ILE A 33 -7.45 7.76 0.14
N ASN A 34 -7.71 6.62 0.81
CA ASN A 34 -9.06 6.07 0.93
C ASN A 34 -9.87 6.69 2.09
N ASN A 35 -9.21 7.37 3.03
CA ASN A 35 -9.87 8.08 4.12
C ASN A 35 -9.91 9.59 3.81
N LYS A 36 -11.06 10.06 3.30
CA LYS A 36 -11.25 11.48 2.92
C LYS A 36 -10.90 12.47 4.05
N ARG A 37 -11.18 12.12 5.31
CA ARG A 37 -10.85 12.98 6.45
C ARG A 37 -9.35 13.06 6.67
N LEU A 38 -8.64 11.94 6.54
CA LEU A 38 -7.20 11.87 6.68
C LEU A 38 -6.49 12.58 5.52
N LEU A 39 -6.91 12.30 4.28
CA LEU A 39 -6.40 12.98 3.09
C LEU A 39 -6.56 14.50 3.19
N LYS A 40 -7.72 14.97 3.66
CA LYS A 40 -7.96 16.39 3.91
C LYS A 40 -6.99 16.98 4.94
N ALA A 41 -6.72 16.27 6.03
CA ALA A 41 -5.77 16.75 7.05
C ALA A 41 -4.34 16.89 6.50
N TYR A 42 -3.87 15.92 5.68
CA TYR A 42 -2.57 16.03 5.00
C TYR A 42 -2.54 17.19 4.01
N MET A 43 -3.59 17.36 3.21
CA MET A 43 -3.72 18.49 2.29
C MET A 43 -3.70 19.83 3.03
N GLU A 44 -4.48 19.99 4.11
CA GLU A 44 -4.51 21.20 4.94
C GLU A 44 -3.14 21.50 5.56
N CYS A 45 -2.40 20.47 5.98
CA CYS A 45 -1.01 20.58 6.40
C CYS A 45 -0.11 21.13 5.28
N PHE A 46 -0.20 20.58 4.08
CA PHE A 46 0.60 21.01 2.92
C PHE A 46 0.32 22.47 2.53
N ILE A 47 -0.92 22.95 2.66
CA ILE A 47 -1.26 24.36 2.39
C ILE A 47 -1.20 25.26 3.64
N GLU A 48 -0.61 24.79 4.73
CA GLU A 48 -0.41 25.55 5.98
C GLU A 48 -1.70 26.02 6.69
N THR A 49 -2.83 25.38 6.43
CA THR A 49 -4.14 25.72 7.03
C THR A 49 -4.55 24.78 8.16
N GLY A 50 -3.83 23.67 8.35
CA GLY A 50 -4.11 22.65 9.35
C GLY A 50 -2.87 22.17 10.08
N LYS A 51 -3.07 21.35 11.11
CA LYS A 51 -1.98 20.72 11.86
C LYS A 51 -1.34 19.63 11.02
N CYS A 52 -0.01 19.57 11.03
CA CYS A 52 0.75 18.50 10.42
C CYS A 52 1.04 17.39 11.43
N THR A 53 0.96 16.14 10.99
CA THR A 53 1.61 15.02 11.70
C THR A 53 3.14 15.12 11.50
N PRO A 54 3.96 14.38 12.26
CA PRO A 54 5.40 14.32 12.02
C PRO A 54 5.73 13.95 10.57
N GLU A 55 5.05 12.95 10.01
CA GLU A 55 5.22 12.49 8.63
C GLU A 55 4.77 13.55 7.63
N GLY A 56 3.62 14.19 7.87
CA GLY A 56 3.13 15.28 7.02
C GLY A 56 4.09 16.47 6.98
N ASN A 57 4.72 16.80 8.11
CA ASN A 57 5.75 17.85 8.16
C ASN A 57 6.98 17.48 7.33
N ASP A 58 7.41 16.22 7.39
CA ASP A 58 8.60 15.78 6.67
C ASP A 58 8.32 15.73 5.16
N PHE A 59 7.16 15.20 4.73
CA PHE A 59 6.74 15.27 3.34
C PHE A 59 6.63 16.71 2.85
N LYS A 60 6.01 17.60 3.64
CA LYS A 60 5.86 19.02 3.29
C LYS A 60 7.19 19.70 3.00
N LYS A 61 8.23 19.42 3.78
CA LYS A 61 9.59 19.96 3.56
C LYS A 61 10.20 19.47 2.25
N TRP A 62 9.87 18.27 1.81
CA TRP A 62 10.43 17.65 0.62
C TRP A 62 9.68 17.98 -0.67
N ILE A 63 8.45 18.52 -0.58
CA ILE A 63 7.66 18.89 -1.76
C ILE A 63 8.43 19.85 -2.69
N PRO A 64 9.04 20.96 -2.22
CA PRO A 64 9.75 21.89 -3.10
C PRO A 64 10.88 21.20 -3.89
N ASP A 65 11.75 20.47 -3.19
CA ASP A 65 12.88 19.76 -3.79
C ASP A 65 12.39 18.70 -4.79
N SER A 66 11.35 17.93 -4.42
CA SER A 66 10.76 16.89 -5.26
C SER A 66 10.06 17.46 -6.49
N VAL A 67 9.54 18.67 -6.42
CA VAL A 67 8.97 19.37 -7.57
C VAL A 67 10.10 19.89 -8.44
N GLU A 68 11.09 20.59 -7.87
CA GLU A 68 12.20 21.20 -8.60
C GLU A 68 13.01 20.19 -9.44
N ASP A 69 13.29 19.01 -8.90
CA ASP A 69 14.09 17.98 -9.59
C ASP A 69 13.25 16.86 -10.22
N SER A 70 11.91 17.01 -10.27
CA SER A 70 10.99 15.93 -10.68
C SER A 70 11.19 14.63 -9.89
N CYS A 71 11.50 14.75 -8.60
CA CYS A 71 11.75 13.67 -7.67
C CYS A 71 12.93 12.80 -8.14
N SER A 72 14.01 13.44 -8.61
CA SER A 72 15.18 12.74 -9.17
C SER A 72 15.84 11.80 -8.14
N LYS A 73 15.71 12.16 -6.85
CA LYS A 73 16.20 11.38 -5.70
C LYS A 73 15.20 10.32 -5.20
N CYS A 74 13.99 10.28 -5.75
CA CYS A 74 12.94 9.38 -5.28
C CYS A 74 13.01 8.02 -5.98
N SER A 75 12.74 6.96 -5.24
CA SER A 75 12.55 5.62 -5.81
C SER A 75 11.28 5.56 -6.69
N GLU A 76 11.20 4.61 -7.60
CA GLU A 76 10.00 4.40 -8.44
C GLU A 76 8.74 4.12 -7.60
N LYS A 77 8.91 3.46 -6.45
CA LYS A 77 7.83 3.27 -5.47
C LYS A 77 7.37 4.63 -4.92
N GLN A 78 8.28 5.49 -4.48
CA GLN A 78 7.96 6.82 -3.94
C GLN A 78 7.28 7.71 -4.99
N LYS A 79 7.79 7.74 -6.23
CA LYS A 79 7.14 8.45 -7.35
C LYS A 79 5.70 7.98 -7.56
N THR A 80 5.48 6.68 -7.53
CA THR A 80 4.13 6.09 -7.66
C THR A 80 3.21 6.50 -6.50
N LEU A 81 3.72 6.52 -5.26
CA LEU A 81 2.96 6.94 -4.09
C LEU A 81 2.61 8.43 -4.14
N ILE A 82 3.56 9.28 -4.51
CA ILE A 82 3.35 10.73 -4.69
C ILE A 82 2.28 10.97 -5.76
N ALA A 83 2.38 10.29 -6.91
CA ALA A 83 1.40 10.37 -7.98
C ALA A 83 -0.01 10.00 -7.49
N LYS A 84 -0.16 8.91 -6.71
CA LYS A 84 -1.44 8.50 -6.13
C LYS A 84 -2.04 9.60 -5.24
N VAL A 85 -1.24 10.20 -4.36
CA VAL A 85 -1.71 11.27 -3.44
C VAL A 85 -2.13 12.51 -4.23
N ILE A 86 -1.33 12.95 -5.20
CA ILE A 86 -1.66 14.08 -6.06
C ILE A 86 -3.00 13.84 -6.77
N LEU A 87 -3.18 12.66 -7.37
CA LEU A 87 -4.42 12.30 -8.05
C LEU A 87 -5.63 12.25 -7.11
N ALA A 88 -5.45 11.73 -5.89
CA ALA A 88 -6.50 11.69 -4.88
C ALA A 88 -6.91 13.11 -4.46
N ILE A 89 -5.96 14.01 -4.19
CA ILE A 89 -6.27 15.41 -3.85
C ILE A 89 -6.91 16.14 -5.04
N LYS A 90 -6.40 15.97 -6.27
CA LYS A 90 -7.01 16.55 -7.49
C LYS A 90 -8.47 16.10 -7.67
N GLY A 91 -8.77 14.84 -7.36
CA GLY A 91 -10.09 14.24 -7.52
C GLY A 91 -11.08 14.61 -6.41
N GLU A 92 -10.64 14.64 -5.15
CA GLU A 92 -11.51 14.84 -3.98
C GLU A 92 -11.53 16.28 -3.47
N PHE A 93 -10.44 17.04 -3.64
CA PHE A 93 -10.24 18.37 -3.08
C PHE A 93 -9.62 19.34 -4.09
N THR A 94 -10.36 19.64 -5.17
CA THR A 94 -9.88 20.50 -6.26
C THR A 94 -9.36 21.86 -5.79
N ASP A 95 -10.07 22.54 -4.88
CA ASP A 95 -9.63 23.84 -4.35
C ASP A 95 -8.33 23.73 -3.55
N GLY A 96 -8.15 22.62 -2.83
CA GLY A 96 -6.92 22.35 -2.09
C GLY A 96 -5.75 22.06 -3.02
N TRP A 97 -5.99 21.33 -4.13
CA TRP A 97 -4.98 21.12 -5.16
C TRP A 97 -4.53 22.43 -5.81
N VAL A 98 -5.46 23.33 -6.14
CA VAL A 98 -5.11 24.65 -6.70
C VAL A 98 -4.13 25.38 -5.79
N LYS A 99 -4.42 25.42 -4.49
CA LYS A 99 -3.53 26.05 -3.50
C LYS A 99 -2.18 25.35 -3.38
N ILE A 100 -2.13 24.02 -3.41
CA ILE A 100 -0.87 23.27 -3.42
C ILE A 100 -0.05 23.64 -4.66
N ASN A 101 -0.65 23.69 -5.85
CA ASN A 101 0.05 24.03 -7.08
C ASN A 101 0.55 25.48 -7.05
N GLU A 102 -0.24 26.42 -6.53
CA GLU A 102 0.18 27.81 -6.36
C GLU A 102 1.36 27.97 -5.39
N LEU A 103 1.37 27.20 -4.29
CA LEU A 103 2.45 27.27 -3.29
C LEU A 103 3.76 26.63 -3.76
N TYR A 104 3.67 25.50 -4.46
CA TYR A 104 4.83 24.64 -4.74
C TYR A 104 5.24 24.58 -6.21
N ASN A 105 4.39 25.06 -7.13
CA ASN A 105 4.67 25.15 -8.57
C ASN A 105 4.14 26.49 -9.14
N PRO A 106 4.52 27.64 -8.56
CA PRO A 106 3.96 28.96 -8.93
C PRO A 106 4.24 29.36 -10.38
N GLU A 107 5.35 28.89 -10.96
CA GLU A 107 5.73 29.15 -12.36
C GLU A 107 5.08 28.19 -13.36
N GLY A 108 4.31 27.20 -12.88
CA GLY A 108 3.67 26.19 -13.72
C GLY A 108 4.63 25.27 -14.46
N LYS A 109 5.91 25.26 -14.09
CA LYS A 109 6.99 24.49 -14.74
C LYS A 109 6.68 22.98 -14.85
N TYR A 110 5.89 22.45 -13.91
CA TYR A 110 5.54 21.04 -13.86
C TYR A 110 4.08 20.75 -14.23
N ASP A 111 3.33 21.73 -14.76
CA ASP A 111 1.91 21.55 -15.07
C ASP A 111 1.69 20.41 -16.07
N THR A 112 2.54 20.28 -17.08
CA THR A 112 2.50 19.15 -18.04
C THR A 112 2.69 17.83 -17.32
N THR A 113 3.77 17.66 -16.54
CA THR A 113 4.02 16.44 -15.76
C THR A 113 2.88 16.11 -14.79
N LEU A 114 2.34 17.11 -14.10
CA LEU A 114 1.24 16.93 -13.12
C LEU A 114 -0.10 16.62 -13.80
N ASN A 115 -0.29 17.05 -15.03
CA ASN A 115 -1.48 16.73 -15.84
C ASN A 115 -1.34 15.38 -16.56
N ASP A 116 -0.11 14.98 -16.88
CA ASP A 116 0.23 13.70 -17.51
C ASP A 116 0.44 12.56 -16.50
N LEU A 117 0.39 12.87 -15.18
CA LEU A 117 0.30 11.82 -14.16
C LEU A 117 -0.79 10.83 -14.56
N PRO A 118 -0.54 9.51 -14.50
CA PRO A 118 -1.47 8.49 -14.98
C PRO A 118 -2.74 8.53 -14.13
N SER A 119 -3.66 9.42 -14.49
CA SER A 119 -4.90 9.60 -13.80
C SER A 119 -5.77 8.40 -14.16
N LYS A 120 -6.30 7.70 -13.15
CA LYS A 120 -7.39 6.75 -13.33
C LYS A 120 -8.70 7.45 -13.78
N ARG A 121 -8.63 8.45 -14.67
CA ARG A 121 -9.77 8.95 -15.46
C ARG A 121 -9.96 8.07 -16.70
N LEU A 122 -10.30 6.81 -16.47
CA LEU A 122 -10.79 5.90 -17.50
C LEU A 122 -12.05 5.15 -17.01
N ILE A 123 -12.91 5.84 -16.24
CA ILE A 123 -14.13 5.24 -15.66
C ILE A 123 -15.42 5.95 -16.12
N ASN A 124 -15.45 6.67 -17.25
CA ASN A 124 -16.75 7.25 -17.68
C ASN A 124 -17.12 7.30 -19.17
N ARG A 125 -16.45 6.55 -20.05
CA ARG A 125 -16.94 6.33 -21.44
C ARG A 125 -16.85 4.88 -21.93
N MET A 126 -16.67 3.93 -21.02
CA MET A 126 -16.32 2.55 -21.36
C MET A 126 -17.52 1.59 -21.40
N LYS A 127 -18.77 2.06 -21.41
CA LYS A 127 -19.94 1.14 -21.40
C LYS A 127 -20.04 0.23 -22.62
N LEU A 128 -19.37 0.53 -23.74
CA LEU A 128 -19.38 -0.32 -24.94
C LEU A 128 -18.08 -1.10 -25.19
N ILE A 129 -16.94 -0.62 -24.67
CA ILE A 129 -15.63 -1.29 -24.83
C ILE A 129 -15.33 -2.23 -23.65
N LEU A 130 -16.00 -2.03 -22.50
CA LEU A 130 -15.86 -2.87 -21.29
C LEU A 130 -16.08 -4.36 -21.56
N VAL A 131 -16.97 -4.73 -22.49
CA VAL A 131 -17.26 -6.15 -22.75
C VAL A 131 -16.09 -6.85 -23.46
N LEU A 132 -15.35 -6.14 -24.32
CA LEU A 132 -14.20 -6.71 -25.05
C LEU A 132 -12.88 -6.59 -24.27
N ALA A 133 -12.70 -5.51 -23.49
CA ALA A 133 -11.51 -5.33 -22.65
C ALA A 133 -11.54 -6.17 -21.36
N PHE A 134 -12.71 -6.57 -20.84
CA PHE A 134 -12.76 -7.46 -19.67
C PHE A 134 -12.12 -8.82 -19.94
N VAL A 135 -12.18 -9.30 -21.19
CA VAL A 135 -11.52 -10.55 -21.61
C VAL A 135 -9.99 -10.39 -21.66
N ALA A 136 -9.48 -9.20 -22.03
CA ALA A 136 -8.05 -8.93 -22.11
C ALA A 136 -7.42 -8.52 -20.76
N VAL A 137 -8.15 -7.80 -19.90
CA VAL A 137 -7.65 -7.32 -18.59
C VAL A 137 -7.59 -8.44 -17.55
N VAL A 138 -8.37 -9.51 -17.69
CA VAL A 138 -8.17 -10.74 -16.87
C VAL A 138 -6.76 -11.31 -17.09
N ALA A 139 -6.14 -11.10 -18.25
CA ALA A 139 -4.81 -11.62 -18.56
C ALA A 139 -3.64 -10.71 -18.12
N ALA A 140 -3.89 -9.47 -17.68
CA ALA A 140 -2.84 -8.52 -17.34
C ALA A 140 -3.16 -7.76 -16.05
N ARG A 141 -3.13 -8.47 -14.91
CA ARG A 141 -3.05 -7.84 -13.59
C ARG A 141 -1.56 -7.74 -13.20
N PRO A 142 -1.12 -6.64 -12.57
CA PRO A 142 0.23 -6.56 -12.02
C PRO A 142 0.48 -7.77 -11.12
N ASP A 143 1.67 -8.37 -11.26
CA ASP A 143 2.13 -9.43 -10.37
C ASP A 143 2.27 -8.82 -8.97
N ASP A 144 1.28 -9.07 -8.11
CA ASP A 144 1.50 -8.93 -6.69
C ASP A 144 2.61 -9.94 -6.35
N ASP A 145 3.72 -9.46 -5.80
CA ASP A 145 4.90 -10.28 -5.51
C ASP A 145 4.63 -11.19 -4.30
N TYR A 146 3.85 -12.25 -4.51
CA TYR A 146 3.58 -13.31 -3.53
C TYR A 146 4.87 -14.06 -3.15
N SER A 147 5.90 -14.02 -4.01
CA SER A 147 7.12 -14.86 -3.90
C SER A 147 7.91 -14.59 -2.61
N ARG A 148 7.86 -13.35 -2.09
CA ARG A 148 8.54 -12.98 -0.85
C ARG A 148 8.11 -13.78 0.39
N TYR A 149 6.91 -14.38 0.36
CA TYR A 149 6.34 -15.12 1.49
C TYR A 149 6.34 -16.64 1.31
N GLU A 150 7.10 -17.17 0.34
CA GLU A 150 7.21 -18.62 0.14
C GLU A 150 7.82 -19.37 1.33
N ASN A 151 8.58 -18.70 2.18
CA ASN A 151 9.22 -19.25 3.38
C ASN A 151 8.61 -18.71 4.68
N PHE A 152 7.39 -18.18 4.63
CA PHE A 152 6.70 -17.74 5.83
C PHE A 152 6.44 -18.92 6.77
N ASP A 153 6.86 -18.81 8.03
CA ASP A 153 6.70 -19.87 9.01
C ASP A 153 5.26 -19.92 9.55
N VAL A 154 4.42 -20.68 8.84
CA VAL A 154 3.05 -20.95 9.26
C VAL A 154 2.99 -21.82 10.52
N THR A 155 4.04 -22.57 10.84
CA THR A 155 4.06 -23.45 12.02
C THR A 155 4.04 -22.60 13.29
N GLU A 156 4.95 -21.62 13.39
CA GLU A 156 4.97 -20.67 14.51
C GLU A 156 3.63 -19.92 14.63
N LEU A 157 3.09 -19.45 13.50
CA LEU A 157 1.80 -18.76 13.47
C LEU A 157 0.65 -19.64 13.99
N THR A 158 0.57 -20.89 13.54
CA THR A 158 -0.57 -21.77 13.83
C THR A 158 -0.46 -22.45 15.18
N GLU A 159 0.74 -22.70 15.70
CA GLU A 159 0.97 -23.27 17.03
C GLU A 159 0.81 -22.24 18.15
N ASN A 160 1.11 -20.97 17.88
CA ASN A 160 0.97 -19.90 18.86
C ASN A 160 -0.42 -19.25 18.79
N ASN A 161 -1.32 -19.67 19.69
CA ASN A 161 -2.70 -19.13 19.75
C ASN A 161 -2.76 -17.60 19.88
N ARG A 162 -1.79 -16.97 20.54
CA ARG A 162 -1.73 -15.51 20.67
C ARG A 162 -1.37 -14.86 19.33
N LEU A 163 -0.39 -15.42 18.62
CA LEU A 163 0.04 -14.93 17.32
C LEU A 163 -1.04 -15.14 16.27
N LEU A 164 -1.63 -16.34 16.21
CA LEU A 164 -2.76 -16.66 15.33
C LEU A 164 -3.90 -15.65 15.53
N LYS A 165 -4.29 -15.41 16.79
CA LYS A 165 -5.34 -14.45 17.12
C LYS A 165 -5.00 -13.03 16.68
N ALA A 166 -3.75 -12.58 16.86
CA ALA A 166 -3.33 -11.25 16.42
C ALA A 166 -3.45 -11.09 14.89
N TYR A 167 -3.05 -12.11 14.11
CA TYR A 167 -3.23 -12.11 12.66
C TYR A 167 -4.71 -12.13 12.27
N THR A 168 -5.54 -12.95 12.91
CA THR A 168 -6.99 -12.99 12.63
C THR A 168 -7.66 -11.66 12.96
N GLU A 169 -7.31 -11.01 14.07
CA GLU A 169 -7.82 -9.69 14.44
C GLU A 169 -7.38 -8.59 13.46
N CYS A 170 -6.14 -8.66 12.96
CA CYS A 170 -5.66 -7.83 11.86
C CYS A 170 -6.54 -8.00 10.61
N PHE A 171 -6.81 -9.23 10.19
CA PHE A 171 -7.65 -9.53 9.02
C PHE A 171 -9.07 -8.98 9.19
N LEU A 172 -9.64 -9.09 10.40
CA LEU A 172 -10.92 -8.51 10.76
C LEU A 172 -10.92 -6.97 10.86
N GLY A 173 -9.75 -6.32 10.85
CA GLY A 173 -9.62 -4.88 11.06
C GLY A 173 -9.86 -4.41 12.49
N THR A 174 -9.77 -5.33 13.44
CA THR A 174 -9.98 -5.07 14.88
C THR A 174 -8.67 -5.04 15.69
N GLY A 175 -7.58 -5.54 15.10
CA GLY A 175 -6.25 -5.58 15.70
C GLY A 175 -5.19 -4.92 14.83
N LYS A 176 -3.99 -4.74 15.40
CA LYS A 176 -2.82 -4.23 14.68
C LYS A 176 -2.30 -5.30 13.70
N CYS A 177 -1.83 -4.85 12.54
CA CYS A 177 -1.20 -5.71 11.55
C CYS A 177 0.33 -5.60 11.62
N THR A 178 1.02 -6.72 11.42
CA THR A 178 2.43 -6.70 11.00
C THR A 178 2.51 -6.29 9.52
N PRO A 179 3.70 -5.93 8.98
CA PRO A 179 3.86 -5.67 7.55
C PRO A 179 3.34 -6.83 6.68
N GLU A 180 3.65 -8.07 7.03
CA GLU A 180 3.21 -9.28 6.31
C GLU A 180 1.70 -9.49 6.45
N GLY A 181 1.16 -9.30 7.66
CA GLY A 181 -0.28 -9.39 7.92
C GLY A 181 -1.08 -8.37 7.12
N SER A 182 -0.54 -7.16 6.92
CA SER A 182 -1.15 -6.13 6.08
C SER A 182 -1.18 -6.53 4.61
N ASP A 183 -0.11 -7.12 4.09
CA ASP A 183 -0.06 -7.62 2.71
C ASP A 183 -1.08 -8.75 2.51
N PHE A 184 -1.09 -9.75 3.40
CA PHE A 184 -2.06 -10.85 3.35
C PHE A 184 -3.49 -10.33 3.42
N LYS A 185 -3.79 -9.38 4.33
CA LYS A 185 -5.11 -8.77 4.46
C LYS A 185 -5.58 -8.12 3.15
N LYS A 186 -4.69 -7.47 2.40
CA LYS A 186 -5.01 -6.87 1.10
C LYS A 186 -5.36 -7.93 0.05
N TRP A 187 -4.76 -9.11 0.12
CA TRP A 187 -4.96 -10.19 -0.85
C TRP A 187 -6.16 -11.10 -0.56
N ILE A 188 -6.55 -11.28 0.72
CA ILE A 188 -7.66 -12.17 1.12
C ILE A 188 -8.93 -12.00 0.28
N PRO A 189 -9.47 -10.79 0.02
CA PRO A 189 -10.69 -10.63 -0.75
C PRO A 189 -10.58 -11.20 -2.18
N GLN A 190 -9.42 -11.04 -2.82
CA GLN A 190 -9.18 -11.58 -4.14
C GLN A 190 -8.97 -13.10 -4.08
N SER A 191 -8.15 -13.58 -3.15
CA SER A 191 -7.84 -15.00 -3.00
C SER A 191 -9.09 -15.85 -2.71
N VAL A 192 -10.07 -15.30 -1.98
CA VAL A 192 -11.37 -15.97 -1.77
C VAL A 192 -12.16 -16.07 -3.08
N GLN A 193 -12.16 -15.01 -3.90
CA GLN A 193 -12.91 -14.99 -5.16
C GLN A 193 -12.30 -15.89 -6.24
N ASP A 194 -10.97 -15.96 -6.30
CA ASP A 194 -10.23 -16.70 -7.32
C ASP A 194 -9.64 -18.03 -6.83
N ASN A 195 -10.00 -18.46 -5.61
CA ASN A 195 -9.49 -19.66 -4.97
C ASN A 195 -7.95 -19.71 -4.91
N CYS A 196 -7.33 -18.57 -4.62
CA CYS A 196 -5.87 -18.40 -4.58
C CYS A 196 -5.23 -18.79 -5.93
N SER A 197 -5.85 -18.44 -7.06
CA SER A 197 -5.37 -18.85 -8.40
C SER A 197 -3.95 -18.39 -8.71
N LYS A 198 -3.53 -17.26 -8.11
CA LYS A 198 -2.19 -16.70 -8.23
C LYS A 198 -1.16 -17.29 -7.25
N CYS A 199 -1.60 -18.11 -6.30
CA CYS A 199 -0.75 -18.66 -5.26
C CYS A 199 0.01 -19.88 -5.79
N SER A 200 1.28 -20.03 -5.40
CA SER A 200 2.03 -21.27 -5.63
C SER A 200 1.40 -22.42 -4.84
N GLU A 201 1.65 -23.67 -5.26
CA GLU A 201 1.10 -24.83 -4.54
C GLU A 201 1.54 -24.85 -3.06
N LYS A 202 2.79 -24.45 -2.79
CA LYS A 202 3.29 -24.29 -1.40
C LYS A 202 2.48 -23.26 -0.63
N GLN A 203 2.21 -22.10 -1.23
CA GLN A 203 1.39 -21.05 -0.60
C GLN A 203 -0.04 -21.53 -0.33
N LYS A 204 -0.63 -22.32 -1.23
CA LYS A 204 -1.97 -22.89 -1.01
C LYS A 204 -1.99 -23.82 0.20
N THR A 205 -0.98 -24.67 0.35
CA THR A 205 -0.82 -25.51 1.56
C THR A 205 -0.65 -24.68 2.83
N LEU A 206 0.19 -23.63 2.78
CA LEU A 206 0.38 -22.72 3.91
C LEU A 206 -0.92 -22.01 4.31
N VAL A 207 -1.66 -21.48 3.33
CA VAL A 207 -2.97 -20.83 3.54
C VAL A 207 -3.98 -21.82 4.13
N ALA A 208 -4.06 -23.04 3.61
CA ALA A 208 -4.97 -24.06 4.11
C ALA A 208 -4.70 -24.40 5.59
N LYS A 209 -3.43 -24.53 5.98
CA LYS A 209 -3.04 -24.75 7.39
C LYS A 209 -3.48 -23.62 8.31
N VAL A 210 -3.30 -22.36 7.89
CA VAL A 210 -3.77 -21.20 8.66
C VAL A 210 -5.29 -21.21 8.79
N ILE A 211 -6.02 -21.50 7.70
CA ILE A 211 -7.49 -21.58 7.72
C ILE A 211 -7.96 -22.67 8.68
N ILE A 212 -7.39 -23.87 8.61
CA ILE A 212 -7.73 -24.99 9.50
C ILE A 212 -7.47 -24.61 10.95
N ALA A 213 -6.27 -24.09 11.26
CA ALA A 213 -5.93 -23.67 12.62
C ALA A 213 -6.87 -22.58 13.13
N THR A 214 -7.27 -21.63 12.29
CA THR A 214 -8.22 -20.56 12.66
C THR A 214 -9.61 -21.13 12.92
N LYS A 215 -10.08 -22.08 12.09
CA LYS A 215 -11.37 -22.77 12.29
C LYS A 215 -11.41 -23.55 13.61
N GLU A 216 -10.33 -24.26 13.93
CA GLU A 216 -10.26 -25.13 15.11
C GLU A 216 -10.04 -24.34 16.40
N LYS A 217 -9.15 -23.36 16.38
CA LYS A 217 -8.68 -22.66 17.59
C LYS A 217 -9.40 -21.34 17.85
N LEU A 218 -9.99 -20.73 16.80
CA LEU A 218 -10.57 -19.38 16.82
C LEU A 218 -11.93 -19.35 16.09
N ALA A 219 -12.82 -20.30 16.41
CA ALA A 219 -14.10 -20.49 15.72
C ALA A 219 -14.95 -19.21 15.63
N GLU A 220 -15.02 -18.41 16.71
CA GLU A 220 -15.77 -17.15 16.71
C GLU A 220 -15.18 -16.12 15.72
N GLN A 221 -13.85 -16.00 15.68
CA GLN A 221 -13.16 -15.10 14.76
C GLN A 221 -13.25 -15.60 13.32
N TRP A 222 -13.19 -16.92 13.12
CA TRP A 222 -13.41 -17.54 11.82
C TRP A 222 -14.79 -17.22 11.26
N GLU A 223 -15.85 -17.33 12.05
CA GLU A 223 -17.21 -16.99 11.61
C GLU A 223 -17.31 -15.53 11.16
N LYS A 224 -16.71 -14.61 11.91
CA LYS A 224 -16.66 -13.19 11.55
C LYS A 224 -15.89 -12.97 10.24
N LEU A 225 -14.75 -13.65 10.06
CA LEU A 225 -13.90 -13.51 8.89
C LEU A 225 -14.55 -14.10 7.64
N ASN A 226 -15.18 -15.27 7.77
CA ASN A 226 -15.95 -15.89 6.69
C ASN A 226 -17.12 -14.99 6.29
N LYS A 227 -17.86 -14.44 7.26
CA LYS A 227 -18.96 -13.51 6.97
C LYS A 227 -18.49 -12.20 6.30
N LEU A 228 -17.29 -11.72 6.64
CA LEU A 228 -16.71 -10.51 6.05
C LEU A 228 -16.40 -10.70 4.55
N HIS A 229 -15.87 -11.87 4.17
CA HIS A 229 -15.41 -12.13 2.79
C HIS A 229 -16.36 -12.99 1.96
N ASN A 230 -17.29 -13.69 2.60
CA ASN A 230 -18.24 -14.62 1.99
C ASN A 230 -19.63 -14.52 2.69
N PRO A 231 -20.27 -13.33 2.70
CA PRO A 231 -21.51 -13.09 3.45
C PRO A 231 -22.70 -13.93 2.98
N GLU A 232 -22.69 -14.38 1.73
CA GLU A 232 -23.76 -15.18 1.10
C GLU A 232 -23.42 -16.67 1.01
N GLY A 233 -22.26 -17.11 1.54
CA GLY A 233 -21.84 -18.52 1.47
C GLY A 233 -21.49 -19.02 0.06
N LYS A 234 -21.38 -18.12 -0.93
CA LYS A 234 -21.07 -18.44 -2.33
C LYS A 234 -19.80 -19.26 -2.52
N PHE A 235 -18.84 -19.14 -1.61
CA PHE A 235 -17.53 -19.81 -1.70
C PHE A 235 -17.40 -21.04 -0.79
N ASP A 236 -18.44 -21.45 -0.06
CA ASP A 236 -18.36 -22.53 0.94
C ASP A 236 -17.88 -23.86 0.33
N LYS A 237 -18.44 -24.22 -0.83
CA LYS A 237 -18.05 -25.43 -1.56
C LYS A 237 -16.59 -25.37 -2.01
N THR A 238 -16.19 -24.29 -2.67
CA THR A 238 -14.83 -24.11 -3.19
C THR A 238 -13.79 -24.06 -2.06
N LEU A 239 -14.13 -23.43 -0.95
CA LEU A 239 -13.30 -23.42 0.24
C LEU A 239 -13.14 -24.83 0.82
N SER A 240 -14.21 -25.63 0.84
CA SER A 240 -14.15 -27.01 1.34
C SER A 240 -13.24 -27.87 0.46
N GLU A 241 -13.41 -27.81 -0.87
CA GLU A 241 -12.55 -28.48 -1.84
C GLU A 241 -11.08 -28.02 -1.75
N PHE A 242 -10.85 -26.72 -1.52
CA PHE A 242 -9.51 -26.18 -1.32
C PHE A 242 -8.84 -26.76 -0.06
N LEU A 243 -9.56 -26.84 1.06
CA LEU A 243 -9.03 -27.38 2.30
C LEU A 243 -8.81 -28.90 2.22
N GLU A 244 -9.67 -29.64 1.53
CA GLU A 244 -9.45 -31.07 1.27
C GLU A 244 -8.19 -31.30 0.44
N LYS A 245 -7.95 -30.45 -0.57
CA LYS A 245 -6.79 -30.58 -1.45
C LYS A 245 -5.49 -30.15 -0.78
N TYR A 246 -5.50 -29.07 -0.01
CA TYR A 246 -4.28 -28.39 0.47
C TYR A 246 -4.05 -28.47 1.98
N GLY A 247 -5.01 -29.00 2.76
CA GLY A 247 -4.99 -28.99 4.22
C GLY A 247 -4.11 -30.03 4.91
N HIS A 248 -3.25 -30.74 4.17
CA HIS A 248 -2.39 -31.81 4.68
C HIS A 248 -1.00 -31.32 5.14
#